data_AF-A0A7C3AK70-F1
#
_entry.id   AF-A0A7C3AK70-F1
#
_cell.length_a   1.000
_cell.length_b   1.000
_cell.length_c   1.000
_cell.angle_alpha   90.00
_cell.angle_beta   90.00
_cell.angle_gamma   90.00
#
_symmetry.space_group_name_H-M   'P 1'
#
loop_
_entity.id
_entity.type
_entity.pdbx_description
1 polymer ?
#
loop_
_entity_poly.entity_id
_entity_poly.type
_entity_poly.pdbx_seq_one_letter_code
_entity_poly.pdbx_strand_id
1 'polypeptide(L)'
;ERARQAFCDGALDEAVIPLCASLAAREHGDARRALDLLRVAGEIAEREGSSKVLEEHVRKAYREIEKDRAVEVVKSMPLHTKLVTVAVYVVKKRKGEATTGEIYEAYKSLCKRLMIDELTQRRVSDIINELDMLGIVNAKVTSKGRYGRTKIVRLAISDRALAEGLKSDPRLSSIVAESV
;
A
#
# COMPACT_ATOMS: atom_id res chain seq x y z
N GLU A 1 -11.42 -4.91 27.67
CA GLU A 1 -11.97 -6.22 28.09
C GLU A 1 -11.26 -7.40 27.43
N ARG A 2 -11.34 -7.58 26.09
CA ARG A 2 -10.63 -8.67 25.38
C ARG A 2 -9.10 -8.72 25.59
N ALA A 3 -8.44 -7.56 25.69
CA ALA A 3 -7.00 -7.50 25.97
C ALA A 3 -6.62 -8.16 27.32
N ARG A 4 -7.47 -8.03 28.35
CA ARG A 4 -7.23 -8.67 29.67
C ARG A 4 -7.43 -10.19 29.65
N GLN A 5 -8.14 -10.72 28.64
CA GLN A 5 -8.34 -12.16 28.47
C GLN A 5 -7.21 -12.81 27.65
N ALA A 6 -6.51 -12.02 26.84
CA ALA A 6 -5.47 -12.52 25.92
C ALA A 6 -4.04 -12.36 26.46
N PHE A 7 -3.81 -11.48 27.45
CA PHE A 7 -2.49 -11.19 28.01
C PHE A 7 -2.48 -11.40 29.52
N CYS A 8 -1.33 -11.83 30.05
CA CYS A 8 -1.11 -11.89 31.49
C CYS A 8 -1.13 -10.48 32.11
N ASP A 9 -1.51 -10.38 33.37
CA ASP A 9 -1.49 -9.10 34.09
C ASP A 9 -0.08 -8.49 34.09
N GLY A 10 0.01 -7.22 33.70
CA GLY A 10 1.27 -6.48 33.58
C GLY A 10 2.05 -6.73 32.28
N ALA A 11 1.58 -7.59 31.37
CA ALA A 11 2.24 -7.85 30.09
C ALA A 11 2.05 -6.75 29.04
N LEU A 12 1.14 -5.80 29.26
CA LEU A 12 0.92 -4.64 28.38
C LEU A 12 1.36 -3.36 29.10
N ASP A 13 2.13 -2.53 28.41
CA ASP A 13 2.35 -1.16 28.83
C ASP A 13 1.06 -0.33 28.73
N GLU A 14 0.91 0.68 29.60
CA GLU A 14 -0.30 1.50 29.69
C GLU A 14 -0.63 2.23 28.39
N ALA A 15 0.39 2.60 27.60
CA ALA A 15 0.22 3.32 26.35
C ALA A 15 -0.21 2.42 25.17
N VAL A 16 -0.11 1.09 25.29
CA VAL A 16 -0.35 0.15 24.18
C VAL A 16 -1.80 0.14 23.72
N ILE A 17 -2.75 0.04 24.66
CA ILE A 17 -4.18 -0.03 24.31
C ILE A 17 -4.65 1.30 23.68
N PRO A 18 -4.35 2.48 24.26
CA PRO A 18 -4.65 3.77 23.64
C PRO A 18 -4.04 3.91 22.24
N LEU A 19 -2.79 3.48 22.05
CA LEU A 19 -2.11 3.55 20.76
C LEU A 19 -2.80 2.66 19.72
N CYS A 20 -3.14 1.41 20.06
CA CYS A 20 -3.86 0.51 19.16
C CYS A 20 -5.23 1.07 18.77
N ALA A 21 -5.96 1.63 19.73
CA ALA A 21 -7.26 2.26 19.48
C ALA A 21 -7.12 3.49 18.56
N SER A 22 -6.12 4.35 18.80
CA SER A 22 -5.85 5.52 17.96
C SER A 22 -5.52 5.14 16.51
N LEU A 23 -4.64 4.16 16.31
CA LEU A 23 -4.25 3.70 14.98
C LEU A 23 -5.41 3.05 14.22
N ALA A 24 -6.24 2.25 14.89
CA ALA A 24 -7.41 1.65 14.28
C ALA A 24 -8.51 2.69 13.95
N ALA A 25 -8.67 3.71 14.79
CA ALA A 25 -9.61 4.80 14.58
C ALA A 25 -9.27 5.65 13.35
N ARG A 26 -7.98 5.90 13.10
CA ARG A 26 -7.53 6.75 11.99
C ARG A 26 -7.90 6.21 10.61
N GLU A 27 -7.82 4.90 10.42
CA GLU A 27 -8.04 4.29 9.11
C GLU A 27 -9.54 4.06 8.85
N HIS A 28 -10.26 3.45 9.81
CA HIS A 28 -11.66 3.05 9.59
C HIS A 28 -12.53 2.94 10.86
N GLY A 29 -11.96 3.06 12.08
CA GLY A 29 -12.76 2.90 13.31
C GLY A 29 -13.17 1.45 13.62
N ASP A 30 -12.40 0.44 13.19
CA ASP A 30 -12.75 -0.98 13.39
C ASP A 30 -12.00 -1.61 14.58
N ALA A 31 -12.74 -2.02 15.60
CA ALA A 31 -12.21 -2.71 16.78
C ALA A 31 -11.51 -4.03 16.47
N ARG A 32 -11.86 -4.72 15.37
CA ARG A 32 -11.15 -5.94 14.94
C ARG A 32 -9.72 -5.63 14.53
N ARG A 33 -9.48 -4.49 13.88
CA ARG A 33 -8.12 -4.07 13.51
C ARG A 33 -7.30 -3.71 14.74
N ALA A 34 -7.90 -3.10 15.75
CA ALA A 34 -7.22 -2.85 17.02
C ALA A 34 -6.79 -4.16 17.71
N LEU A 35 -7.64 -5.19 17.68
CA LEU A 35 -7.33 -6.50 18.24
C LEU A 35 -6.26 -7.24 17.45
N ASP A 36 -6.34 -7.21 16.12
CA ASP A 36 -5.34 -7.85 15.26
C ASP A 36 -3.97 -7.18 15.39
N LEU A 37 -3.94 -5.85 15.46
CA LEU A 37 -2.74 -5.07 15.73
C LEU A 37 -2.13 -5.43 17.09
N LEU A 38 -2.95 -5.55 18.13
CA LEU A 38 -2.49 -5.93 19.47
C LEU A 38 -1.93 -7.36 19.50
N ARG A 39 -2.57 -8.30 18.78
CA ARG A 39 -2.08 -9.68 18.64
C ARG A 39 -0.70 -9.73 18.01
N VAL A 40 -0.52 -9.09 16.85
CA VAL A 40 0.78 -9.06 16.15
C VAL A 40 1.84 -8.34 16.98
N ALA A 41 1.47 -7.29 17.72
CA ALA A 41 2.40 -6.62 18.64
C ALA A 41 2.86 -7.54 19.78
N GLY A 42 1.97 -8.39 20.30
CA GLY A 42 2.32 -9.44 21.27
C GLY A 42 3.29 -10.46 20.70
N GLU A 43 3.03 -10.96 19.50
CA GLU A 43 3.91 -11.92 18.80
C GLU A 43 5.31 -11.34 18.51
N ILE A 44 5.39 -10.04 18.20
CA ILE A 44 6.68 -9.35 18.02
C ILE A 44 7.41 -9.22 19.36
N ALA A 45 6.71 -8.82 20.43
CA ALA A 45 7.31 -8.72 21.77
C ALA A 45 7.87 -10.07 22.24
N GLU A 46 7.12 -11.15 22.01
CA GLU A 46 7.55 -12.51 22.32
C GLU A 46 8.77 -12.94 21.49
N ARG A 47 8.77 -12.69 20.18
CA ARG A 47 9.93 -12.94 19.30
C ARG A 47 11.17 -12.17 19.71
N GLU A 48 11.02 -10.97 20.25
CA GLU A 48 12.11 -10.12 20.75
C GLU A 48 12.50 -10.44 22.21
N GLY A 49 11.83 -11.40 22.85
CA GLY A 49 12.08 -11.79 24.24
C GLY A 49 11.68 -10.73 25.27
N SER A 50 10.83 -9.76 24.88
CA SER A 50 10.35 -8.72 25.77
C SER A 50 9.25 -9.27 26.69
N SER A 51 9.40 -9.05 27.99
CA SER A 51 8.40 -9.42 29.00
C SER A 51 7.15 -8.54 28.97
N LYS A 52 7.20 -7.42 28.24
CA LYS A 52 6.07 -6.51 28.05
C LYS A 52 5.91 -6.11 26.58
N VAL A 53 4.67 -5.94 26.16
CA VAL A 53 4.35 -5.25 24.91
C VAL A 53 4.50 -3.75 25.14
N LEU A 54 5.34 -3.11 24.33
CA LEU A 54 5.64 -1.69 24.37
C LEU A 54 5.08 -1.01 23.12
N GLU A 55 5.03 0.33 23.12
CA GLU A 55 4.61 1.10 21.93
C GLU A 55 5.42 0.76 20.68
N GLU A 56 6.70 0.45 20.82
CA GLU A 56 7.55 0.10 19.69
C GLU A 56 7.11 -1.19 19.00
N HIS A 57 6.65 -2.20 19.76
CA HIS A 57 6.11 -3.44 19.20
C HIS A 57 4.81 -3.17 18.43
N VAL A 58 3.96 -2.28 18.95
CA VAL A 58 2.73 -1.84 18.25
C VAL A 58 3.08 -1.12 16.95
N ARG A 59 4.06 -0.22 16.95
CA ARG A 59 4.50 0.49 15.73
C ARG A 59 5.13 -0.45 14.72
N LYS A 60 5.90 -1.47 15.16
CA LYS A 60 6.43 -2.53 14.30
C LYS A 60 5.29 -3.36 13.70
N ALA A 61 4.37 -3.85 14.53
CA ALA A 61 3.20 -4.61 14.10
C ALA A 61 2.35 -3.84 13.07
N TYR A 62 2.10 -2.56 13.31
CA TYR A 62 1.37 -1.71 12.38
C TYR A 62 2.04 -1.65 11.00
N ARG A 63 3.38 -1.50 10.96
CA ARG A 63 4.14 -1.49 9.71
C ARG A 63 4.13 -2.84 9.00
N GLU A 64 4.23 -3.95 9.74
CA GLU A 64 4.17 -5.30 9.17
C GLU A 64 2.80 -5.58 8.56
N ILE A 65 1.71 -5.32 9.31
CA ILE A 65 0.33 -5.52 8.84
C ILE A 65 0.04 -4.70 7.58
N GLU A 66 0.44 -3.42 7.56
CA GLU A 66 0.21 -2.55 6.40
C GLU A 66 1.02 -3.00 5.18
N LYS A 67 2.26 -3.47 5.39
CA LYS A 67 3.08 -4.02 4.31
C LYS A 67 2.45 -5.28 3.73
N ASP A 68 2.02 -6.21 4.57
CA ASP A 68 1.43 -7.48 4.14
C ASP A 68 0.10 -7.25 3.43
N ARG A 69 -0.72 -6.33 3.93
CA ARG A 69 -1.96 -5.89 3.26
C ARG A 69 -1.67 -5.35 1.87
N ALA A 70 -0.68 -4.46 1.71
CA ALA A 70 -0.33 -3.91 0.42
C ALA A 70 0.10 -5.01 -0.58
N VAL A 71 0.89 -5.98 -0.12
CA VAL A 71 1.33 -7.12 -0.92
C VAL A 71 0.13 -7.95 -1.39
N GLU A 72 -0.79 -8.31 -0.50
CA GLU A 72 -1.98 -9.11 -0.84
C GLU A 72 -2.94 -8.38 -1.78
N VAL A 73 -3.14 -7.07 -1.59
CA VAL A 73 -3.93 -6.25 -2.51
C VAL A 73 -3.27 -6.26 -3.89
N VAL A 74 -1.96 -6.03 -4.00
CA VAL A 74 -1.25 -6.07 -5.30
C VAL A 74 -1.34 -7.44 -5.95
N LYS A 75 -1.19 -8.54 -5.20
CA LYS A 75 -1.29 -9.91 -5.74
C LYS A 75 -2.66 -10.19 -6.37
N SER A 76 -3.73 -9.77 -5.68
CA SER A 76 -5.12 -10.02 -6.09
C SER A 76 -5.62 -9.10 -7.22
N MET A 77 -4.88 -8.04 -7.56
CA MET A 77 -5.28 -7.11 -8.61
C MET A 77 -5.39 -7.77 -10.01
N PRO A 78 -6.37 -7.35 -10.82
CA PRO A 78 -6.39 -7.68 -12.24
C PRO A 78 -5.16 -7.16 -12.98
N LEU A 79 -4.85 -7.80 -14.12
CA LEU A 79 -3.65 -7.52 -14.92
C LEU A 79 -3.51 -6.03 -15.29
N HIS A 80 -4.56 -5.39 -15.79
CA HIS A 80 -4.49 -3.97 -16.14
C HIS A 80 -4.29 -3.06 -14.93
N THR A 81 -4.86 -3.40 -13.77
CA THR A 81 -4.66 -2.66 -12.52
C THR A 81 -3.21 -2.76 -12.05
N LYS A 82 -2.59 -3.95 -12.17
CA LYS A 82 -1.16 -4.14 -11.95
C LYS A 82 -0.32 -3.32 -12.94
N LEU A 83 -0.66 -3.34 -14.22
CA LEU A 83 0.05 -2.56 -15.26
C LEU A 83 -0.01 -1.06 -15.02
N VAL A 84 -1.15 -0.51 -14.61
CA VAL A 84 -1.28 0.90 -14.24
C VAL A 84 -0.42 1.21 -13.02
N THR A 85 -0.41 0.34 -12.01
CA THR A 85 0.45 0.50 -10.82
C THR A 85 1.93 0.50 -11.19
N VAL A 86 2.37 -0.40 -12.08
CA VAL A 86 3.74 -0.43 -12.62
C VAL A 86 4.04 0.82 -13.45
N ALA A 87 3.08 1.33 -14.24
CA ALA A 87 3.26 2.58 -14.98
C ALA A 87 3.52 3.77 -14.04
N VAL A 88 2.78 3.88 -12.93
CA VAL A 88 3.04 4.89 -11.89
C VAL A 88 4.44 4.73 -11.30
N TYR A 89 4.86 3.48 -11.01
CA TYR A 89 6.20 3.19 -10.50
C TYR A 89 7.31 3.65 -11.45
N VAL A 90 7.22 3.30 -12.73
CA VAL A 90 8.23 3.66 -13.74
C VAL A 90 8.32 5.18 -13.91
N VAL A 91 7.18 5.88 -13.95
CA VAL A 91 7.18 7.35 -14.08
C VAL A 91 7.76 8.01 -12.83
N LYS A 92 7.37 7.55 -11.63
CA LYS A 92 7.94 8.01 -10.35
C LYS A 92 9.46 7.88 -10.35
N LYS A 93 10.03 6.75 -10.78
CA LYS A 93 11.49 6.55 -10.78
C LYS A 93 12.22 7.54 -11.69
N ARG A 94 11.58 8.01 -12.76
CA ARG A 94 12.18 8.96 -13.72
C ARG A 94 12.10 10.43 -13.29
N LYS A 95 11.00 10.85 -12.66
CA LYS A 95 10.72 12.28 -12.40
C LYS A 95 10.27 12.62 -10.97
N GLY A 96 10.11 11.62 -10.09
CA GLY A 96 9.60 11.78 -8.73
C GLY A 96 8.07 11.87 -8.63
N GLU A 97 7.40 12.50 -9.59
CA GLU A 97 5.94 12.63 -9.65
C GLU A 97 5.39 12.16 -11.00
N ALA A 98 4.17 11.62 -11.00
CA ALA A 98 3.52 11.11 -12.20
C ALA A 98 2.20 11.83 -12.47
N THR A 99 2.03 12.39 -13.67
CA THR A 99 0.72 12.91 -14.12
C THR A 99 -0.13 11.81 -14.73
N THR A 100 -1.46 11.96 -14.73
CA THR A 100 -2.38 11.01 -15.40
C THR A 100 -2.04 10.77 -16.88
N GLY A 101 -1.54 11.78 -17.59
CA GLY A 101 -1.09 11.63 -18.98
C GLY A 101 0.17 10.78 -19.11
N GLU A 102 1.19 11.05 -18.29
CA GLU A 102 2.45 10.28 -18.30
C GLU A 102 2.22 8.83 -17.89
N ILE A 103 1.34 8.58 -16.92
CA ILE A 103 0.95 7.23 -16.51
C ILE A 103 0.31 6.48 -17.68
N TYR A 104 -0.57 7.14 -18.44
CA TYR A 104 -1.21 6.52 -19.59
C TYR A 104 -0.20 6.17 -20.70
N GLU A 105 0.76 7.05 -20.99
CA GLU A 105 1.82 6.77 -21.97
C GLU A 105 2.73 5.62 -21.53
N ALA A 106 3.11 5.58 -20.26
CA ALA A 106 3.88 4.48 -19.69
C ALA A 106 3.08 3.17 -19.73
N TYR A 107 1.79 3.19 -19.38
CA TYR A 107 0.89 2.05 -19.46
C TYR A 107 0.77 1.50 -20.89
N LYS A 108 0.54 2.35 -21.91
CA LYS A 108 0.51 1.93 -23.31
C LYS A 108 1.82 1.27 -23.74
N SER A 109 2.95 1.82 -23.31
CA SER A 109 4.26 1.25 -23.62
C SER A 109 4.45 -0.14 -23.02
N LEU A 110 3.93 -0.36 -21.79
CA LEU A 110 3.92 -1.67 -21.14
C LEU A 110 2.99 -2.66 -21.86
N CYS A 111 1.77 -2.24 -22.23
CA CYS A 111 0.83 -3.05 -23.02
C CYS A 111 1.45 -3.52 -24.34
N LYS A 112 2.09 -2.61 -25.09
CA LYS A 112 2.79 -2.95 -26.34
C LYS A 112 3.92 -3.95 -26.13
N ARG A 113 4.76 -3.74 -25.12
CA ARG A 113 5.87 -4.65 -24.78
C ARG A 113 5.38 -6.05 -24.42
N LEU A 114 4.20 -6.16 -23.81
CA LEU A 114 3.61 -7.42 -23.37
C LEU A 114 2.64 -8.03 -24.39
N MET A 115 2.42 -7.37 -25.53
CA MET A 115 1.44 -7.75 -26.57
C MET A 115 0.03 -7.93 -26.00
N ILE A 116 -0.41 -6.95 -25.21
CA ILE A 116 -1.75 -6.90 -24.61
C ILE A 116 -2.46 -5.65 -25.14
N ASP A 117 -3.75 -5.76 -25.46
CA ASP A 117 -4.57 -4.63 -25.88
C ASP A 117 -4.66 -3.56 -24.77
N GLU A 118 -4.48 -2.30 -25.12
CA GLU A 118 -4.63 -1.20 -24.17
C GLU A 118 -6.10 -0.88 -23.86
N LEU A 119 -6.35 -0.48 -22.61
CA LEU A 119 -7.59 0.16 -22.21
C LEU A 119 -7.60 1.64 -22.61
N THR A 120 -8.79 2.21 -22.71
CA THR A 120 -8.95 3.64 -22.95
C THR A 120 -8.37 4.48 -21.81
N GLN A 121 -7.95 5.71 -22.12
CA GLN A 121 -7.47 6.67 -21.12
C GLN A 121 -8.48 6.91 -19.99
N ARG A 122 -9.79 6.90 -20.31
CA ARG A 122 -10.86 7.02 -19.31
C ARG A 122 -10.81 5.87 -18.31
N ARG A 123 -10.75 4.62 -18.79
CA ARG A 123 -10.71 3.45 -17.91
C ARG A 123 -9.43 3.41 -17.06
N VAL A 124 -8.29 3.82 -17.63
CA VAL A 124 -7.04 3.96 -16.85
C VAL A 124 -7.19 5.02 -15.75
N SER A 125 -7.87 6.13 -16.03
CA SER A 125 -8.18 7.12 -14.98
C SER A 125 -9.12 6.58 -13.90
N ASP A 126 -10.06 5.70 -14.25
CA ASP A 126 -10.94 5.04 -13.27
C ASP A 126 -10.13 4.09 -12.39
N ILE A 127 -9.23 3.29 -12.99
CA ILE A 127 -8.29 2.42 -12.27
C ILE A 127 -7.43 3.22 -11.28
N ILE A 128 -6.95 4.42 -11.67
CA ILE A 128 -6.20 5.28 -10.75
C ILE A 128 -7.03 5.69 -9.53
N ASN A 129 -8.32 5.96 -9.71
CA ASN A 129 -9.22 6.27 -8.59
C ASN A 129 -9.48 5.04 -7.72
N GLU A 130 -9.66 3.87 -8.34
CA GLU A 130 -9.80 2.59 -7.62
C GLU A 130 -8.56 2.32 -6.76
N LEU A 131 -7.35 2.53 -7.32
CA LEU A 131 -6.09 2.40 -6.59
C LEU A 131 -5.93 3.42 -5.46
N ASP A 132 -6.45 4.64 -5.63
CA ASP A 132 -6.45 5.69 -4.61
C ASP A 132 -7.35 5.29 -3.43
N MET A 133 -8.55 4.76 -3.71
CA MET A 133 -9.46 4.21 -2.70
C MET A 133 -8.87 3.01 -1.96
N LEU A 134 -8.07 2.18 -2.63
CA LEU A 134 -7.36 1.05 -2.02
C LEU A 134 -6.11 1.47 -1.23
N GLY A 135 -5.73 2.74 -1.26
CA GLY A 135 -4.52 3.25 -0.59
C GLY A 135 -3.21 2.80 -1.23
N ILE A 136 -3.25 2.36 -2.50
CA ILE A 136 -2.06 1.91 -3.23
C ILE A 136 -1.34 3.09 -3.87
N VAL A 137 -2.11 4.07 -4.33
CA VAL A 137 -1.64 5.37 -4.80
C VAL A 137 -2.31 6.49 -4.02
N ASN A 138 -1.76 7.69 -4.12
CA ASN A 138 -2.41 8.92 -3.71
C ASN A 138 -2.54 9.83 -4.93
N ALA A 139 -3.77 10.18 -5.31
CA ALA A 139 -4.07 10.99 -6.49
C ALA A 139 -4.59 12.39 -6.10
N LYS A 140 -3.71 13.40 -6.18
CA LYS A 140 -4.05 14.80 -5.87
C LYS A 140 -4.37 15.60 -7.13
N VAL A 141 -5.58 16.14 -7.22
CA VAL A 141 -5.95 17.08 -8.29
C VAL A 141 -5.18 18.39 -8.12
N THR A 142 -4.51 18.83 -9.18
CA THR A 142 -3.78 20.09 -9.24
C THR A 142 -4.28 20.90 -10.44
N SER A 143 -4.56 22.18 -10.21
CA SER A 143 -4.91 23.14 -11.25
C SER A 143 -3.63 23.66 -11.92
N LYS A 144 -3.55 23.57 -13.26
CA LYS A 144 -2.49 24.19 -14.06
C LYS A 144 -2.96 25.49 -14.73
N GLY A 145 -3.98 26.15 -14.16
CA GLY A 145 -4.53 27.39 -14.71
C GLY A 145 -5.15 27.17 -16.09
N ARG A 146 -4.68 27.92 -17.10
CA ARG A 146 -5.18 27.83 -18.50
C ARG A 146 -4.97 26.46 -19.14
N TYR A 147 -4.05 25.63 -18.62
CA TYR A 147 -3.77 24.29 -19.12
C TYR A 147 -4.65 23.19 -18.52
N GLY A 148 -5.69 23.57 -17.76
CA GLY A 148 -6.68 22.65 -17.21
C GLY A 148 -6.29 22.04 -15.86
N ARG A 149 -6.98 20.95 -15.49
CA ARG A 149 -6.78 20.20 -14.24
C ARG A 149 -6.14 18.86 -14.56
N THR A 150 -5.11 18.49 -13.81
CA THR A 150 -4.50 17.15 -13.91
C THR A 150 -4.35 16.54 -12.52
N LYS A 151 -4.17 15.23 -12.44
CA LYS A 151 -3.89 14.54 -11.18
C LYS A 151 -2.40 14.26 -11.11
N ILE A 152 -1.79 14.66 -10.00
CA ILE A 152 -0.48 14.19 -9.59
C ILE A 152 -0.71 12.92 -8.78
N VAL A 153 -0.17 11.80 -9.25
CA VAL A 153 -0.32 10.48 -8.64
C VAL A 153 1.03 10.06 -8.07
N ARG A 154 1.02 9.59 -6.83
CA ARG A 154 2.20 9.07 -6.14
C ARG A 154 1.90 7.66 -5.63
N LEU A 155 2.88 6.77 -5.62
CA LEU A 155 2.75 5.50 -4.92
C LEU A 155 2.67 5.75 -3.41
N ALA A 156 1.66 5.17 -2.77
CA ALA A 156 1.49 5.22 -1.32
C ALA A 156 2.15 4.01 -0.63
N ILE A 157 2.35 2.91 -1.36
CA ILE A 157 3.02 1.71 -0.88
C ILE A 157 4.54 1.75 -1.12
N SER A 158 5.27 0.94 -0.36
CA SER A 158 6.72 0.79 -0.53
C SER A 158 7.09 0.06 -1.83
N ASP A 159 8.24 0.42 -2.41
CA ASP A 159 8.81 -0.26 -3.60
C ASP A 159 8.94 -1.78 -3.36
N ARG A 160 9.30 -2.18 -2.12
CA ARG A 160 9.43 -3.59 -1.72
C ARG A 160 8.09 -4.32 -1.72
N ALA A 161 7.03 -3.70 -1.19
CA ALA A 161 5.69 -4.30 -1.17
C ALA A 161 5.15 -4.48 -2.60
N LEU A 162 5.38 -3.49 -3.48
CA LEU A 162 5.04 -3.62 -4.90
C LEU A 162 5.79 -4.79 -5.55
N ALA A 163 7.11 -4.88 -5.36
CA ALA A 163 7.92 -5.94 -5.92
C ALA A 163 7.51 -7.33 -5.40
N GLU A 164 7.27 -7.47 -4.09
CA GLU A 164 6.77 -8.72 -3.47
C GLU A 164 5.38 -9.11 -4.00
N GLY A 165 4.48 -8.13 -4.18
CA GLY A 165 3.14 -8.37 -4.69
C GLY A 165 3.10 -8.79 -6.17
N LEU A 166 4.08 -8.36 -6.97
CA LEU A 166 4.19 -8.70 -8.39
C LEU A 166 4.98 -9.98 -8.66
N LYS A 167 5.54 -10.65 -7.63
CA LYS A 167 6.29 -11.91 -7.81
C LYS A 167 5.45 -13.03 -8.43
N SER A 168 4.12 -13.00 -8.26
CA SER A 168 3.20 -13.95 -8.89
C SER A 168 3.16 -13.81 -10.42
N ASP A 169 3.59 -12.68 -10.97
CA ASP A 169 3.50 -12.35 -12.39
C ASP A 169 4.91 -12.16 -12.97
N PRO A 170 5.54 -13.22 -13.53
CA PRO A 170 6.95 -13.18 -13.94
C PRO A 170 7.28 -12.05 -14.93
N ARG A 171 6.34 -11.74 -15.85
CA ARG A 171 6.49 -10.68 -16.85
C ARG A 171 6.48 -9.28 -16.25
N LEU A 172 5.75 -9.06 -15.15
CA LEU A 172 5.69 -7.77 -14.47
C LEU A 172 6.85 -7.61 -13.51
N SER A 173 7.25 -8.71 -12.84
CA SER A 173 8.39 -8.73 -11.95
C SER A 173 9.69 -8.35 -12.66
N SER A 174 9.92 -8.82 -13.89
CA SER A 174 11.10 -8.44 -14.68
C SER A 174 11.15 -6.95 -15.02
N ILE A 175 10.00 -6.34 -15.35
CA ILE A 175 9.90 -4.91 -15.69
C ILE A 175 10.25 -4.04 -14.49
N VAL A 176 9.79 -4.43 -13.30
CA VAL A 176 10.13 -3.71 -12.06
C VAL A 176 11.61 -3.87 -11.77
N ALA A 177 12.18 -5.07 -11.91
CA ALA A 177 13.61 -5.32 -11.70
C ALA A 177 14.52 -4.55 -12.66
N GLU A 178 14.12 -4.36 -13.92
CA GLU A 178 14.84 -3.54 -14.91
C GLU A 178 14.76 -2.03 -14.62
N SER A 179 13.83 -1.62 -13.77
CA SER A 179 13.59 -0.22 -13.41
C SER A 179 14.16 0.14 -12.01
N VAL A 180 14.83 -0.80 -11.35
CA VAL A 180 15.58 -0.65 -10.10
C VAL A 180 17.05 -0.38 -10.42
#